data_AF-A0A1E3YIG5-F1
#
_entry.id   AF-A0A1E3YIG5-F1
#
_cell.length_a   1.000
_cell.length_b   1.000
_cell.length_c   1.000
_cell.angle_alpha   90.00
_cell.angle_beta   90.00
_cell.angle_gamma   90.00
#
_symmetry.space_group_name_H-M   'P 1'
#
loop_
_entity.id
_entity.type
_entity.pdbx_description
1 polymer ?
#
loop_
_entity_poly.entity_id
_entity_poly.type
_entity_poly.pdbx_seq_one_letter_code
_entity_poly.pdbx_strand_id
1 'polypeptide(L)'
;MTAEAAGVALDRHHESPQSLLIAGPAGRVQSEVSWGPIDDRMRRAWNNSVSRTENGALAIAIAAIELALGLVVVLRAETGSGADYYLAQMGDELGEPEDWLRLEISGTDEGDEKILAYRLTEKCRQARGGRSNLPAIACVVGFRQLEARHVHV
;
A
#
# COMPACT_ATOMS: atom_id res chain seq x y z
N MET A 1 0.72 -14.36 -3.87
CA MET A 1 2.01 -13.86 -4.40
C MET A 1 2.43 -12.53 -3.76
N THR A 2 1.53 -11.55 -3.61
CA THR A 2 1.87 -10.23 -3.02
C THR A 2 2.24 -10.30 -1.53
N ALA A 3 1.57 -11.14 -0.74
CA ALA A 3 1.95 -11.39 0.66
C ALA A 3 3.36 -11.98 0.79
N GLU A 4 3.78 -12.84 -0.15
CA GLU A 4 5.15 -13.37 -0.19
C GLU A 4 6.16 -12.25 -0.49
N ALA A 5 5.86 -11.39 -1.47
CA ALA A 5 6.70 -10.23 -1.77
C ALA A 5 6.85 -9.29 -0.56
N ALA A 6 5.76 -9.05 0.19
CA ALA A 6 5.79 -8.25 1.41
C ALA A 6 6.66 -8.90 2.48
N GLY A 7 6.52 -10.20 2.72
CA GLY A 7 7.37 -10.94 3.65
C GLY A 7 8.84 -10.85 3.27
N VAL A 8 9.20 -11.09 2.00
CA VAL A 8 10.59 -10.97 1.53
C VAL A 8 11.11 -9.52 1.64
N ALA A 9 10.26 -8.51 1.43
CA ALA A 9 10.66 -7.11 1.57
C ALA A 9 10.92 -6.72 3.04
N LEU A 10 10.06 -7.17 3.97
CA LEU A 10 10.21 -6.91 5.41
C LEU A 10 11.41 -7.65 6.00
N ASP A 11 11.59 -8.93 5.64
CA ASP A 11 12.68 -9.81 6.13
C ASP A 11 14.09 -9.31 5.77
N ARG A 12 14.21 -8.43 4.79
CA ARG A 12 15.49 -7.79 4.44
C ARG A 12 15.98 -6.80 5.50
N HIS A 13 15.08 -6.29 6.35
CA HIS A 13 15.38 -5.24 7.32
C HIS A 13 15.04 -5.65 8.76
N HIS A 14 14.15 -6.62 8.94
CA HIS A 14 13.56 -6.94 10.24
C HIS A 14 13.35 -8.45 10.43
N GLU A 15 13.07 -8.86 11.67
CA GLU A 15 12.63 -10.20 12.04
C GLU A 15 11.14 -10.20 12.40
N SER A 16 10.38 -11.19 11.97
CA SER A 16 8.94 -11.32 12.28
C SER A 16 8.70 -11.74 13.73
N PRO A 17 7.64 -11.26 14.43
CA PRO A 17 6.70 -10.21 14.01
C PRO A 17 7.21 -8.80 14.32
N GLN A 18 6.63 -7.78 13.68
CA GLN A 18 6.96 -6.37 13.93
C GLN A 18 5.71 -5.51 14.12
N SER A 19 5.87 -4.38 14.82
CA SER A 19 4.84 -3.35 14.88
C SER A 19 4.97 -2.39 13.69
N LEU A 20 3.91 -2.28 12.89
CA LEU A 20 3.80 -1.39 11.74
C LEU A 20 2.91 -0.19 12.08
N LEU A 21 3.43 1.00 11.81
CA LEU A 21 2.68 2.25 11.97
C LEU A 21 1.85 2.53 10.72
N ILE A 22 0.54 2.66 10.88
CA ILE A 22 -0.35 3.17 9.84
C ILE A 22 -0.66 4.63 10.17
N ALA A 23 -0.20 5.55 9.33
CA ALA A 23 -0.34 6.99 9.51
C ALA A 23 -1.27 7.60 8.47
N GLY A 24 -2.26 8.36 8.92
CA GLY A 24 -3.24 9.04 8.07
C GLY A 24 -3.69 10.38 8.62
N PRO A 25 -4.57 11.11 7.91
CA PRO A 25 -5.06 12.41 8.35
C PRO A 25 -5.83 12.36 9.67
N ALA A 26 -6.53 11.25 9.94
CA ALA A 26 -7.31 11.05 11.17
C ALA A 26 -6.46 10.65 12.39
N GLY A 27 -5.17 10.34 12.21
CA GLY A 27 -4.28 9.94 13.28
C GLY A 27 -3.33 8.80 12.90
N ARG A 28 -2.89 8.05 13.92
CA ARG A 28 -1.91 6.97 13.80
C ARG A 28 -2.45 5.72 14.47
N VAL A 29 -2.36 4.58 13.79
CA VAL A 29 -2.72 3.26 14.31
C VAL A 29 -1.46 2.40 14.31
N GLN A 30 -1.16 1.75 15.44
CA GLN A 30 -0.14 0.71 15.49
C GLN A 30 -0.82 -0.65 15.27
N SER A 31 -0.28 -1.45 14.36
CA SER A 31 -0.77 -2.80 14.07
C SER A 31 0.40 -3.78 13.97
N GLU A 32 0.16 -5.06 14.26
CA GLU A 32 1.17 -6.09 14.07
C GLU A 32 1.21 -6.55 12.61
N VAL A 33 2.41 -6.68 12.05
CA VAL A 33 2.65 -7.39 10.80
C VAL A 33 3.51 -8.61 11.08
N SER A 34 3.05 -9.76 10.62
CA SER A 34 3.77 -11.03 10.76
C SER A 34 3.90 -11.72 9.41
N TRP A 35 5.06 -12.35 9.21
CA TRP A 35 5.35 -13.20 8.06
C TRP A 35 6.05 -14.48 8.51
N GLY A 36 5.89 -15.53 7.71
CA GLY A 36 6.56 -16.81 7.93
C GLY A 36 8.05 -16.77 7.55
N PRO A 37 8.80 -17.86 7.81
CA PRO A 37 10.20 -17.97 7.44
C PRO A 37 10.41 -17.77 5.93
N ILE A 38 11.43 -16.98 5.57
CA ILE A 38 11.78 -16.72 4.17
C ILE A 38 12.91 -17.64 3.71
N ASP A 39 12.58 -18.56 2.80
CA ASP A 39 13.54 -19.50 2.20
C ASP A 39 14.27 -18.93 0.97
N ASP A 40 15.29 -19.66 0.50
CA ASP A 40 16.10 -19.29 -0.67
C ASP A 40 15.28 -19.20 -1.97
N ARG A 41 14.22 -20.00 -2.10
CA ARG A 41 13.35 -19.98 -3.29
C ARG A 41 12.59 -18.65 -3.33
N MET A 42 12.01 -18.23 -2.21
CA MET A 42 11.30 -16.96 -2.06
C MET A 42 12.24 -15.78 -2.32
N ARG A 43 13.45 -15.79 -1.74
CA ARG A 43 14.45 -14.73 -1.99
C ARG A 43 14.81 -14.63 -3.47
N ARG A 44 15.01 -15.77 -4.15
CA ARG A 44 15.33 -15.81 -5.59
C ARG A 44 14.15 -15.37 -6.46
N ALA A 45 12.92 -15.78 -6.11
CA ALA A 45 11.71 -15.39 -6.83
C ALA A 45 11.47 -13.86 -6.78
N TRP A 46 11.81 -13.21 -5.66
CA TRP A 46 11.66 -11.77 -5.44
C TRP A 46 13.00 -11.00 -5.45
N ASN A 47 13.98 -11.51 -6.21
CA ASN A 47 15.30 -10.88 -6.32
C ASN A 47 15.25 -9.55 -7.09
N ASN A 48 14.26 -9.37 -7.98
CA ASN A 48 14.00 -8.09 -8.62
C ASN A 48 13.45 -7.10 -7.57
N SER A 49 14.24 -6.09 -7.21
CA SER A 49 13.90 -5.14 -6.15
C SER A 49 12.65 -4.31 -6.46
N VAL A 50 12.46 -3.93 -7.73
CA VAL A 50 11.29 -3.14 -8.16
C VAL A 50 10.03 -3.97 -7.98
N SER A 51 9.97 -5.16 -8.59
CA SER A 51 8.79 -6.03 -8.49
C SER A 51 8.51 -6.46 -7.05
N ARG A 52 9.54 -6.75 -6.25
CA ARG A 52 9.39 -7.04 -4.81
C ARG A 52 8.74 -5.87 -4.07
N THR A 53 9.29 -4.66 -4.26
CA THR A 53 8.82 -3.47 -3.54
C THR A 53 7.40 -3.12 -3.94
N GLU A 54 7.08 -3.14 -5.24
CA GLU A 54 5.74 -2.83 -5.75
C GLU A 54 4.69 -3.83 -5.26
N ASN A 55 4.96 -5.13 -5.39
CA ASN A 55 4.02 -6.17 -4.98
C ASN A 55 3.87 -6.28 -3.45
N GLY A 56 4.96 -6.07 -2.71
CA GLY A 56 4.90 -6.05 -1.27
C GLY A 56 4.11 -4.83 -0.76
N ALA A 57 4.32 -3.67 -1.36
CA ALA A 57 3.63 -2.45 -0.96
C ALA A 57 2.14 -2.55 -1.23
N LEU A 58 1.77 -3.18 -2.35
CA LEU A 58 0.38 -3.50 -2.66
C LEU A 58 -0.28 -4.34 -1.57
N ALA A 59 0.37 -5.40 -1.08
CA ALA A 59 -0.18 -6.21 0.01
C ALA A 59 -0.35 -5.41 1.31
N ILE A 60 0.68 -4.68 1.73
CA ILE A 60 0.65 -3.94 3.00
C ILE A 60 -0.30 -2.74 2.92
N ALA A 61 -0.32 -1.99 1.82
CA ALA A 61 -1.18 -0.83 1.65
C ALA A 61 -2.66 -1.22 1.67
N ILE A 62 -3.05 -2.28 0.96
CA ILE A 62 -4.45 -2.76 0.96
C ILE A 62 -4.87 -3.16 2.38
N ALA A 63 -4.06 -3.98 3.07
CA ALA A 63 -4.36 -4.37 4.44
C ALA A 63 -4.41 -3.17 5.41
N ALA A 64 -3.52 -2.19 5.23
CA ALA A 64 -3.51 -0.98 6.06
C ALA A 64 -4.75 -0.10 5.83
N ILE A 65 -5.20 0.04 4.58
CA ILE A 65 -6.42 0.79 4.23
C ILE A 65 -7.67 0.07 4.73
N GLU A 66 -7.75 -1.24 4.59
CA GLU A 66 -8.84 -2.05 5.15
C GLU A 66 -8.93 -1.85 6.67
N LEU A 67 -7.79 -1.97 7.38
CA LEU A 67 -7.75 -1.86 8.83
C LEU A 67 -8.03 -0.44 9.34
N ALA A 68 -7.46 0.58 8.70
CA ALA A 68 -7.53 1.95 9.19
C ALA A 68 -8.80 2.70 8.76
N LEU A 69 -9.36 2.37 7.58
CA LEU A 69 -10.47 3.10 6.97
C LEU A 69 -11.71 2.25 6.76
N GLY A 70 -11.64 0.92 6.93
CA GLY A 70 -12.77 0.04 6.63
C GLY A 70 -13.14 0.05 5.14
N LEU A 71 -12.15 0.21 4.25
CA LEU A 71 -12.33 0.23 2.80
C LEU A 71 -11.69 -1.00 2.17
N VAL A 72 -12.39 -1.67 1.25
CA VAL A 72 -11.93 -2.89 0.55
C VAL A 72 -11.72 -2.63 -0.93
N VAL A 73 -10.73 -3.31 -1.53
CA VAL A 73 -10.51 -3.27 -2.98
C VAL A 73 -11.63 -4.01 -3.71
N VAL A 74 -12.25 -3.36 -4.69
CA VAL A 74 -13.35 -3.93 -5.49
C VAL A 74 -13.03 -4.07 -6.97
N LEU A 75 -12.11 -3.24 -7.49
CA LEU A 75 -11.76 -3.27 -8.90
C LEU A 75 -10.30 -2.83 -9.11
N ARG A 76 -9.61 -3.46 -10.05
CA ARG A 76 -8.32 -2.96 -10.54
C ARG A 76 -8.55 -1.84 -11.54
N ALA A 77 -7.91 -0.70 -11.32
CA ALA A 77 -8.14 0.47 -12.14
C ALA A 77 -7.55 0.30 -13.55
N GLU A 78 -8.19 0.93 -14.52
CA GLU A 78 -7.75 0.99 -15.90
C GLU A 78 -6.52 1.90 -16.06
N THR A 79 -5.74 1.67 -17.11
CA THR A 79 -4.56 2.48 -17.40
C THR A 79 -4.94 3.94 -17.66
N GLY A 80 -4.27 4.87 -16.97
CA GLY A 80 -4.50 6.31 -17.08
C GLY A 80 -5.56 6.86 -16.13
N SER A 81 -6.14 6.02 -15.27
CA SER A 81 -7.04 6.42 -14.17
C SER A 81 -6.33 7.25 -13.09
N GLY A 82 -4.99 7.18 -13.02
CA GLY A 82 -4.19 7.74 -11.93
C GLY A 82 -4.30 6.95 -10.62
N ALA A 83 -4.78 5.70 -10.70
CA ALA A 83 -4.95 4.80 -9.58
C ALA A 83 -4.50 3.38 -9.96
N ASP A 84 -4.21 2.56 -8.96
CA ASP A 84 -4.01 1.12 -9.09
C ASP A 84 -5.33 0.36 -8.90
N TYR A 85 -6.18 0.84 -7.99
CA TYR A 85 -7.41 0.18 -7.57
C TYR A 85 -8.56 1.16 -7.31
N TYR A 86 -9.78 0.62 -7.29
CA TYR A 86 -10.95 1.24 -6.69
C TYR A 86 -11.31 0.53 -5.38
N LEU A 87 -11.84 1.32 -4.45
CA LEU A 87 -12.21 0.95 -3.10
C LEU A 87 -13.70 1.21 -2.87
N ALA A 88 -14.34 0.33 -2.11
CA ALA A 88 -15.67 0.53 -1.56
C ALA A 88 -15.66 0.41 -0.04
N GLN A 89 -16.73 0.88 0.61
CA GLN A 89 -16.94 0.65 2.03
C GLN A 89 -17.05 -0.86 2.31
N MET A 90 -16.37 -1.33 3.36
CA MET A 90 -16.52 -2.71 3.83
C MET A 90 -17.94 -2.92 4.37
N GLY A 91 -18.61 -3.98 3.88
CA GLY A 91 -19.99 -4.32 4.24
C GLY A 91 -20.55 -5.41 3.32
N ASP A 92 -21.85 -5.66 3.42
CA ASP A 92 -22.54 -6.70 2.64
C ASP A 92 -22.75 -6.32 1.16
N GLU A 93 -22.75 -5.01 0.84
CA GLU A 93 -22.93 -4.46 -0.51
C GLU A 93 -21.76 -3.52 -0.86
N LEU A 94 -21.26 -3.58 -2.10
CA LEU A 94 -20.07 -2.84 -2.55
C LEU A 94 -20.36 -1.40 -3.00
N GLY A 95 -21.58 -0.89 -2.75
CA GLY A 95 -22.03 0.41 -3.25
C GLY A 95 -22.05 0.51 -4.79
N GLU A 96 -22.43 1.68 -5.30
CA GLU A 96 -22.39 1.95 -6.74
C GLU A 96 -21.00 2.50 -7.15
N PRO A 97 -20.55 2.28 -8.40
CA PRO A 97 -19.24 2.76 -8.88
C PRO A 97 -18.97 4.26 -8.69
N GLU A 98 -20.01 5.09 -8.66
CA GLU A 98 -19.93 6.52 -8.43
C GLU A 98 -19.54 6.89 -6.99
N ASP A 99 -19.77 5.99 -6.03
CA ASP A 99 -19.43 6.17 -4.62
C ASP A 99 -18.03 5.63 -4.29
N TRP A 100 -17.36 4.99 -5.25
CA TRP A 100 -16.05 4.40 -5.03
C TRP A 100 -14.95 5.45 -4.87
N LEU A 101 -13.89 5.04 -4.16
CA LEU A 101 -12.66 5.80 -4.02
C LEU A 101 -11.56 5.16 -4.85
N ARG A 102 -10.66 5.96 -5.41
CA ARG A 102 -9.44 5.47 -6.04
C ARG A 102 -8.35 5.21 -5.00
N LEU A 103 -7.50 4.22 -5.25
CA LEU A 103 -6.31 3.93 -4.45
C LEU A 103 -5.08 3.86 -5.37
N GLU A 104 -4.11 4.72 -5.09
CA GLU A 104 -2.81 4.75 -5.74
C GLU A 104 -1.72 4.34 -4.74
N ILE A 105 -0.90 3.35 -5.09
CA ILE A 105 0.02 2.69 -4.16
C ILE A 105 1.47 2.91 -4.58
N SER A 106 2.35 3.10 -3.61
CA SER A 106 3.81 3.04 -3.81
C SER A 106 4.49 2.30 -2.65
N GLY A 107 5.72 1.83 -2.91
CA GLY A 107 6.60 1.31 -1.88
C GLY A 107 7.99 1.92 -1.91
N THR A 108 8.71 1.80 -0.79
CA THR A 108 10.14 2.04 -0.68
C THR A 108 10.79 0.91 0.11
N ASP A 109 11.71 0.16 -0.51
CA ASP A 109 12.54 -0.85 0.19
C ASP A 109 13.45 -0.18 1.21
N GLU A 110 14.15 0.85 0.75
CA GLU A 110 15.10 1.65 1.51
C GLU A 110 14.72 3.12 1.44
N GLY A 111 14.94 3.85 2.52
CA GLY A 111 14.73 5.29 2.57
C GLY A 111 14.65 5.80 4.00
N ASP A 112 14.33 7.08 4.15
CA ASP A 112 13.96 7.71 5.40
C ASP A 112 12.58 8.37 5.26
N GLU A 113 12.14 9.08 6.28
CA GLU A 113 10.86 9.80 6.27
C GLU A 113 10.74 10.80 5.10
N LYS A 114 11.85 11.41 4.65
CA LYS A 114 11.83 12.37 3.54
C LYS A 114 11.53 11.67 2.23
N ILE A 115 12.12 10.50 1.99
CA ILE A 115 11.85 9.70 0.80
C ILE A 115 10.38 9.23 0.78
N LEU A 116 9.84 8.83 1.94
CA LEU A 116 8.45 8.42 2.05
C LEU A 116 7.49 9.59 1.75
N ALA A 117 7.74 10.78 2.33
CA ALA A 117 6.95 11.98 2.06
C ALA A 117 7.04 12.45 0.59
N TYR A 118 8.23 12.35 -0.01
CA TYR A 118 8.43 12.65 -1.43
C TYR A 118 7.59 11.71 -2.32
N ARG A 119 7.67 10.39 -2.08
CA ARG A 119 6.87 9.39 -2.80
C ARG A 119 5.38 9.64 -2.67
N LEU A 120 4.92 9.99 -1.46
CA LEU A 120 3.50 10.28 -1.22
C LEU A 120 3.05 11.50 -2.03
N THR A 121 3.87 12.55 -2.06
CA THR A 121 3.61 13.75 -2.88
C THR A 121 3.50 13.41 -4.37
N GLU A 122 4.40 12.57 -4.88
CA GLU A 122 4.36 12.11 -6.27
C GLU A 122 3.07 11.32 -6.57
N LYS A 123 2.66 10.42 -5.68
CA LYS A 123 1.41 9.67 -5.85
C LYS A 123 0.17 10.55 -5.80
N CYS A 124 0.14 11.57 -4.95
CA CYS A 124 -0.93 12.58 -4.99
C CYS A 124 -0.99 13.31 -6.35
N ARG A 125 0.16 13.63 -6.96
CA ARG A 125 0.20 14.25 -8.29
C ARG A 125 -0.33 13.30 -9.36
N GLN A 126 0.05 12.03 -9.30
CA GLN A 126 -0.44 10.98 -10.23
C GLN A 126 -1.95 10.81 -10.13
N ALA A 127 -2.49 10.69 -8.92
CA ALA A 127 -3.93 10.57 -8.68
C ALA A 127 -4.73 11.80 -9.18
N ARG A 128 -4.20 13.02 -9.01
CA ARG A 128 -4.82 14.24 -9.57
C ARG A 128 -4.73 14.35 -11.09
N GLY A 129 -3.66 13.82 -11.68
CA GLY A 129 -3.45 13.82 -13.13
C GLY A 129 -4.21 12.73 -13.89
N GLY A 130 -4.84 11.79 -13.16
CA GLY A 130 -5.66 10.73 -13.74
C GLY A 130 -6.94 11.24 -14.40
N ARG A 131 -7.50 10.46 -15.33
CA ARG A 131 -8.72 10.85 -16.07
C ARG A 131 -10.01 10.68 -15.25
N SER A 132 -9.98 9.97 -14.14
CA SER A 132 -11.14 9.76 -13.28
C SER A 132 -11.39 10.98 -12.39
N ASN A 133 -12.66 11.33 -12.22
CA ASN A 133 -13.14 12.40 -11.34
C ASN A 133 -13.43 11.93 -9.90
N LEU A 134 -13.29 10.65 -9.60
CA LEU A 134 -13.55 10.11 -8.26
C LEU A 134 -12.46 10.55 -7.27
N PRO A 135 -12.80 10.74 -5.97
CA PRO A 135 -11.81 11.04 -4.95
C PRO A 135 -10.78 9.91 -4.85
N ALA A 136 -9.57 10.23 -4.42
CA ALA A 136 -8.47 9.26 -4.36
C ALA A 136 -7.78 9.25 -3.01
N ILE A 137 -7.18 8.10 -2.69
CA ILE A 137 -6.26 7.90 -1.59
C ILE A 137 -4.92 7.52 -2.19
N ALA A 138 -3.86 8.21 -1.77
CA ALA A 138 -2.49 7.79 -2.04
C ALA A 138 -1.94 7.08 -0.80
N CYS A 139 -1.33 5.91 -0.95
CA CYS A 139 -0.70 5.16 0.13
C CYS A 139 0.73 4.76 -0.22
N VAL A 140 1.68 5.01 0.69
CA VAL A 140 3.08 4.64 0.53
C VAL A 140 3.54 3.76 1.70
N VAL A 141 4.16 2.63 1.36
CA VAL A 141 4.73 1.68 2.34
C VAL A 141 6.25 1.81 2.39
N GLY A 142 6.80 2.12 3.55
CA GLY A 142 8.23 2.08 3.83
C GLY A 142 8.61 0.82 4.59
N PHE A 143 9.25 -0.15 3.92
CA PHE A 143 9.60 -1.44 4.53
C PHE A 143 10.62 -1.30 5.65
N ARG A 144 11.70 -0.54 5.42
CA ARG A 144 12.71 -0.25 6.46
C ARG A 144 12.12 0.55 7.64
N GLN A 145 11.15 1.42 7.38
CA GLN A 145 10.53 2.28 8.40
C GLN A 145 9.45 1.58 9.23
N LEU A 146 8.94 0.44 8.77
CA LEU A 146 7.71 -0.18 9.31
C LEU A 146 6.56 0.82 9.34
N GLU A 147 6.35 1.54 8.24
CA GLU A 147 5.29 2.54 8.12
C GLU A 147 4.48 2.39 6.82
N ALA A 148 3.16 2.46 6.93
CA ALA A 148 2.25 2.72 5.82
C ALA A 148 1.62 4.10 6.03
N ARG A 149 1.89 5.05 5.14
CA ARG A 149 1.35 6.42 5.22
C ARG A 149 0.35 6.65 4.10
N HIS A 150 -0.83 7.18 4.42
CA HIS A 150 -1.85 7.50 3.44
C HIS A 150 -2.39 8.92 3.58
N VAL A 151 -2.89 9.49 2.48
CA VAL A 151 -3.61 10.77 2.45
C VAL A 151 -4.75 10.73 1.44
N HIS A 152 -5.79 11.52 1.70
CA HIS A 152 -6.86 11.78 0.75
C HIS A 152 -6.40 12.89 -0.21
N VAL A 153 -6.67 12.72 -1.50
CA VAL A 153 -6.09 13.51 -2.60
C VAL A 153 -7.08 14.47 -3.22
#